data_AF-A0A916S0G4-F1
#
_entry.id   AF-A0A916S0G4-F1
#
_cell.length_a   1.000
_cell.length_b   1.000
_cell.length_c   1.000
_cell.angle_alpha   90.00
_cell.angle_beta   90.00
_cell.angle_gamma   90.00
#
_symmetry.space_group_name_H-M   'P 1'
#
loop_
_entity.id
_entity.type
_entity.pdbx_description
1 polymer ?
#
loop_
_entity_poly.entity_id
_entity_poly.type
_entity_poly.pdbx_seq_one_letter_code
_entity_poly.pdbx_strand_id
1 'polypeptide(L)'
;MIRILVVIIHIAFLYIIFRIGTWIQEALHLFVPGSVIGLLLLFLLLLTGIVKVNWIKEGTEQLIKHLPLVFIPVTVGIMDYFSLFHGKGILLVIIVLLSTILVKLSSGFTSQYLMKGREREHE
;
A
#
# COMPACT_ATOMS: atom_id res chain seq x y z
N MET A 1 5.67 18.45 24.29
CA MET A 1 4.39 17.86 24.73
C MET A 1 3.29 18.08 23.69
N ILE A 2 2.98 19.32 23.31
CA ILE A 2 1.93 19.66 22.31
C ILE A 2 2.14 18.96 20.95
N ARG A 3 3.37 18.91 20.43
CA ARG A 3 3.67 18.24 19.15
C ARG A 3 3.37 16.73 19.17
N ILE A 4 3.65 16.06 20.30
CA ILE A 4 3.36 14.63 20.48
C ILE A 4 1.85 14.39 20.49
N LEU A 5 1.09 15.29 21.14
CA LEU A 5 -0.37 15.23 21.15
C LEU A 5 -0.95 15.33 19.73
N VAL A 6 -0.43 16.27 18.92
CA VAL A 6 -0.84 16.47 17.52
C VAL A 6 -0.55 15.21 16.68
N VAL A 7 0.63 14.61 16.83
CA VAL A 7 0.98 13.34 16.16
C VAL A 7 0.03 12.21 16.56
N ILE A 8 -0.29 12.07 17.84
CA ILE A 8 -1.24 11.06 18.32
C ILE A 8 -2.62 11.27 17.72
N ILE A 9 -3.10 12.52 17.63
CA ILE A 9 -4.37 12.86 17.00
C ILE A 9 -4.38 12.47 15.52
N HIS A 10 -3.30 12.77 14.79
CA HIS A 10 -3.18 12.39 13.37
C HIS A 10 -3.21 10.87 13.19
N ILE A 11 -2.50 10.12 14.04
CA ILE A 11 -2.49 8.65 14.00
C ILE A 11 -3.87 8.09 14.36
N ALA A 12 -4.53 8.64 15.38
CA ALA A 12 -5.89 8.25 15.76
C ALA A 12 -6.89 8.50 14.63
N PHE A 13 -6.77 9.64 13.95
CA PHE A 13 -7.58 9.95 12.77
C PHE A 13 -7.38 8.92 11.64
N LEU A 14 -6.12 8.59 11.30
CA LEU A 14 -5.83 7.55 10.30
C LEU A 14 -6.38 6.19 10.72
N TYR A 15 -6.28 5.85 12.01
CA TYR A 15 -6.82 4.60 12.55
C TYR A 15 -8.36 4.54 12.47
N ILE A 16 -9.05 5.66 12.69
CA ILE A 16 -10.51 5.75 12.52
C ILE A 16 -10.90 5.49 11.06
N ILE A 17 -10.21 6.11 10.10
CA ILE A 17 -10.48 5.86 8.68
C ILE A 17 -10.24 4.39 8.33
N PHE A 18 -9.16 3.80 8.82
CA PHE A 18 -8.89 2.37 8.67
C PHE A 18 -10.04 1.52 9.23
N ARG A 19 -10.51 1.81 10.45
CA ARG A 19 -11.64 1.11 11.07
C ARG A 19 -12.94 1.24 10.28
N ILE A 20 -13.21 2.42 9.71
CA ILE A 20 -14.37 2.62 8.83
C ILE A 20 -14.23 1.76 7.57
N GLY A 21 -13.03 1.72 6.96
CA GLY A 21 -12.77 0.86 5.80
C GLY A 21 -12.96 -0.63 6.09
N THR A 22 -12.50 -1.11 7.24
CA THR A 22 -12.73 -2.48 7.71
C THR A 22 -14.21 -2.75 7.98
N TRP A 23 -14.90 -1.81 8.63
CA TRP A 23 -16.34 -1.97 8.88
C TRP A 23 -17.15 -2.05 7.58
N ILE A 24 -16.81 -1.23 6.58
CA ILE A 24 -17.43 -1.32 5.24
C ILE A 24 -17.14 -2.68 4.59
N GLN A 25 -15.90 -3.16 4.68
CA GLN A 25 -15.50 -4.45 4.14
C GLN A 25 -16.28 -5.61 4.76
N GLU A 26 -16.45 -5.59 6.07
CA GLU A 26 -17.22 -6.59 6.82
C GLU A 26 -18.71 -6.49 6.52
N ALA A 27 -19.29 -5.28 6.51
CA ALA A 27 -20.71 -5.06 6.27
C ALA A 27 -21.14 -5.46 4.84
N LEU A 28 -20.30 -5.17 3.85
CA LEU A 28 -20.59 -5.45 2.43
C LEU A 28 -19.96 -6.74 1.92
N HIS A 29 -19.24 -7.48 2.77
CA HIS A 29 -18.51 -8.72 2.43
C HIS A 29 -17.64 -8.59 1.15
N LEU A 30 -16.89 -7.49 1.06
CA LEU A 30 -16.06 -7.22 -0.11
C LEU A 30 -14.80 -8.10 -0.11
N PHE A 31 -14.35 -8.51 -1.31
CA PHE A 31 -13.08 -9.21 -1.51
C PHE A 31 -11.86 -8.33 -1.22
N VAL A 32 -12.02 -7.01 -1.33
CA VAL A 32 -10.95 -6.04 -1.12
C VAL A 32 -10.70 -5.86 0.38
N PRO A 33 -9.45 -5.91 0.86
CA PRO A 33 -9.14 -5.71 2.27
C PRO A 33 -9.61 -4.34 2.78
N GLY A 34 -10.08 -4.29 4.03
CA GLY A 34 -10.53 -3.05 4.67
C GLY A 34 -9.47 -1.93 4.69
N SER A 35 -8.18 -2.28 4.73
CA SER A 35 -7.07 -1.32 4.62
C SER A 35 -7.04 -0.56 3.30
N VAL A 36 -7.33 -1.24 2.19
CA VAL A 36 -7.38 -0.64 0.85
C VAL A 36 -8.61 0.26 0.74
N ILE A 37 -9.75 -0.16 1.29
CA ILE A 37 -10.97 0.67 1.33
C ILE A 37 -10.72 1.93 2.17
N GLY A 38 -10.08 1.81 3.34
CA GLY A 38 -9.68 2.95 4.16
C GLY A 38 -8.75 3.92 3.42
N LEU A 39 -7.82 3.40 2.62
CA LEU A 39 -6.95 4.21 1.76
C LEU A 39 -7.75 4.97 0.70
N LEU A 40 -8.71 4.33 0.04
CA LEU A 40 -9.58 4.97 -0.94
C LEU A 40 -10.46 6.05 -0.30
N LEU A 41 -10.98 5.81 0.91
CA LEU A 41 -11.71 6.81 1.67
C LEU A 41 -10.85 8.02 1.99
N LEU A 42 -9.65 7.80 2.55
CA LEU A 42 -8.72 8.89 2.83
C LEU A 42 -8.40 9.68 1.55
N PHE A 43 -8.18 8.98 0.44
CA PHE A 43 -7.95 9.59 -0.87
C PHE A 43 -9.12 10.47 -1.32
N LEU A 44 -10.36 10.01 -1.18
CA LEU A 44 -11.56 10.82 -1.47
C LEU A 44 -11.68 12.04 -0.54
N LEU A 45 -11.36 11.90 0.74
CA LEU A 45 -11.34 13.01 1.70
C LEU A 45 -10.29 14.07 1.35
N LEU A 46 -9.15 13.65 0.80
CA LEU A 46 -8.10 14.54 0.29
C LEU A 46 -8.53 15.22 -1.02
N LEU A 47 -9.16 14.48 -1.95
CA LEU A 47 -9.66 15.00 -3.22
C LEU A 47 -10.75 16.07 -3.02
N THR A 48 -11.67 15.83 -2.09
CA THR A 48 -12.75 16.78 -1.75
C THR A 48 -12.26 18.00 -1.00
N GLY A 49 -10.99 18.04 -0.57
CA GLY A 49 -10.39 19.16 0.16
C GLY A 49 -10.85 19.30 1.61
N ILE A 50 -11.70 18.39 2.10
CA ILE A 50 -12.15 18.34 3.50
C ILE A 50 -10.95 18.10 4.42
N VAL A 51 -10.05 17.20 4.00
CA VAL A 51 -8.79 16.95 4.69
C VAL A 51 -7.65 17.54 3.87
N LYS A 52 -6.83 18.38 4.49
CA LYS A 52 -5.60 18.88 3.87
C LYS A 52 -4.44 17.95 4.20
N VAL A 53 -3.56 17.70 3.23
CA VAL A 53 -2.36 16.85 3.43
C VAL A 53 -1.53 17.32 4.63
N ASN A 54 -1.39 18.63 4.82
CA ASN A 54 -0.65 19.21 5.93
C ASN A 54 -1.22 18.86 7.32
N TRP A 55 -2.50 18.50 7.42
CA TRP A 55 -3.13 18.12 8.68
C TRP A 55 -2.72 16.74 9.16
N ILE A 56 -2.34 15.82 8.28
CA ILE A 56 -1.96 14.46 8.68
C ILE A 56 -0.45 14.21 8.55
N LYS A 57 0.26 15.13 7.87
CA LYS A 57 1.66 15.00 7.48
C LYS A 57 2.57 14.60 8.63
N GLU A 58 2.55 15.31 9.76
CA GLU A 58 3.45 15.00 10.88
C GLU A 58 3.22 13.59 11.46
N GLY A 59 1.96 13.13 11.50
CA GLY A 59 1.62 11.81 12.03
C GLY A 59 2.04 10.70 11.07
N THR A 60 1.77 10.90 9.78
CA THR A 60 2.16 9.95 8.73
C THR A 60 3.68 9.85 8.59
N GLU A 61 4.43 10.97 8.65
CA GLU A 61 5.90 10.96 8.60
C GLU A 61 6.50 10.20 9.78
N GLN A 62 5.95 10.33 10.99
CA GLN A 62 6.37 9.53 12.14
C GLN A 62 6.11 8.05 11.94
N LEU A 63 4.91 7.68 11.46
CA LEU A 63 4.58 6.29 11.23
C LEU A 63 5.47 5.66 10.15
N ILE A 64 5.72 6.38 9.05
CA ILE A 64 6.63 5.94 7.98
C ILE A 64 8.07 5.81 8.49
N LYS A 65 8.54 6.75 9.31
CA LYS A 65 9.88 6.68 9.92
C LYS A 65 10.09 5.41 10.75
N HIS A 66 9.04 4.95 11.44
CA HIS A 66 9.08 3.74 12.27
C HIS A 66 8.56 2.49 11.54
N LEU A 67 8.15 2.59 10.29
CA LEU A 67 7.68 1.46 9.47
C LEU A 67 8.68 0.29 9.43
N PRO A 68 10.02 0.49 9.35
CA PRO A 68 10.98 -0.61 9.43
C PRO A 68 10.83 -1.50 10.66
N LEU A 69 10.45 -0.94 11.83
CA LEU A 69 10.21 -1.72 13.04
C LEU A 69 9.01 -2.66 12.88
N VAL A 70 7.98 -2.23 12.16
CA VAL A 70 6.78 -3.06 11.87
C VAL A 70 7.10 -4.19 10.89
N PHE A 71 8.12 -4.04 10.05
CA PHE A 71 8.57 -5.12 9.14
C PHE A 71 9.32 -6.25 9.87
N ILE A 72 9.93 -5.99 11.02
CA ILE A 72 10.66 -7.01 11.79
C ILE A 72 9.76 -8.20 12.16
N PRO A 73 8.60 -8.05 12.83
CA PRO A 73 7.75 -9.18 13.18
C PRO A 73 7.21 -9.91 11.94
N VAL A 74 6.89 -9.19 10.86
CA VAL A 74 6.46 -9.80 9.60
C VAL A 74 7.57 -10.68 9.01
N THR A 75 8.82 -10.22 9.05
CA THR A 75 9.97 -10.95 8.53
C THR A 75 10.34 -12.14 9.41
N VAL A 76 10.28 -11.99 10.74
CA VAL A 76 10.53 -13.07 11.68
C VAL A 76 9.49 -14.18 11.52
N GLY A 77 8.22 -13.85 11.28
CA GLY A 77 7.18 -14.85 11.01
C GLY A 77 7.43 -15.69 9.75
N ILE A 78 8.22 -15.20 8.79
CA ILE A 78 8.63 -15.99 7.61
C ILE A 78 9.62 -17.10 8.01
N MET A 79 10.38 -16.92 9.09
CA MET A 79 11.36 -17.93 9.55
C MET A 79 10.69 -19.24 9.97
N ASP A 80 9.42 -19.20 10.40
CA ASP A 80 8.63 -20.40 10.70
C ASP A 80 8.42 -21.29 9.45
N TYR A 81 8.54 -20.70 8.26
CA TYR A 81 8.37 -21.36 6.97
C TYR A 81 9.70 -21.65 6.27
N PHE A 82 10.83 -21.59 6.99
CA PHE A 82 12.16 -21.80 6.41
C PHE A 82 12.32 -23.17 5.72
N SER A 83 11.57 -24.17 6.16
CA SER A 83 11.53 -25.50 5.53
C SER A 83 11.04 -25.47 4.07
N LEU A 84 10.18 -24.52 3.68
CA LEU A 84 9.74 -24.33 2.29
C LEU A 84 10.89 -23.88 1.37
N PHE A 85 11.92 -23.25 1.94
CA PHE A 85 13.10 -22.78 1.23
C PHE A 85 14.19 -23.86 1.15
N HIS A 86 14.09 -24.94 1.93
CA HIS A 86 15.08 -26.01 1.94
C HIS A 86 15.08 -26.76 0.59
N GLY A 87 16.21 -26.76 -0.11
CA GLY A 87 16.39 -27.41 -1.42
C GLY A 87 15.77 -26.70 -2.63
N LYS A 88 14.81 -25.78 -2.44
CA LYS A 88 14.12 -25.05 -3.54
C LYS A 88 14.20 -23.52 -3.43
N GLY A 89 14.81 -22.97 -2.39
CA GLY A 89 14.86 -21.53 -2.15
C GLY A 89 15.46 -20.73 -3.32
N ILE A 90 16.52 -21.26 -3.95
CA ILE A 90 17.12 -20.61 -5.14
C ILE A 90 16.16 -20.57 -6.32
N LEU A 91 15.35 -21.62 -6.52
CA LEU A 91 14.36 -21.67 -7.58
C LEU A 91 13.24 -20.64 -7.35
N LEU A 92 12.79 -20.46 -6.10
CA LEU A 92 11.81 -19.44 -5.74
C LEU A 92 12.31 -18.03 -6.06
N VAL A 93 13.57 -17.72 -5.72
CA VAL A 93 14.18 -16.42 -6.06
C VAL A 93 14.20 -16.18 -7.57
N ILE A 94 14.59 -17.20 -8.35
CA ILE A 94 14.61 -17.12 -9.81
C ILE A 94 13.19 -16.87 -10.36
N ILE A 95 12.19 -17.60 -9.88
CA ILE A 95 10.78 -17.43 -10.32
C ILE A 95 10.26 -16.03 -9.99
N VAL A 96 10.54 -15.50 -8.81
CA VAL A 96 10.12 -14.14 -8.41
C VAL A 96 10.79 -13.08 -9.29
N LEU A 97 12.09 -13.20 -9.55
CA LEU A 97 12.80 -12.26 -10.40
C LEU A 97 12.29 -12.30 -11.84
N LEU A 98 12.15 -13.50 -12.41
CA LEU A 98 11.65 -13.67 -13.78
C LEU A 98 10.21 -13.16 -13.93
N SER A 99 9.31 -13.51 -13.02
CA SER A 99 7.92 -13.02 -13.05
C SER A 99 7.85 -11.50 -12.92
N THR A 100 8.66 -10.90 -12.04
CA THR A 100 8.73 -9.44 -11.88
C THR A 100 9.19 -8.74 -13.16
N ILE A 101 10.23 -9.28 -13.82
CA ILE A 101 10.70 -8.77 -15.11
C ILE A 101 9.60 -8.91 -16.16
N LEU A 102 8.94 -10.07 -16.23
CA LEU A 102 7.89 -10.34 -17.20
C LEU A 102 6.70 -9.38 -17.05
N VAL A 103 6.21 -9.17 -15.82
CA VAL A 103 5.11 -8.24 -15.52
C VAL A 103 5.49 -6.80 -15.83
N LYS A 104 6.71 -6.39 -15.50
CA LYS A 104 7.22 -5.07 -15.86
C LYS A 104 7.26 -4.86 -17.38
N LEU A 105 7.77 -5.85 -18.12
CA LEU A 105 7.86 -5.76 -19.58
C LEU A 105 6.47 -5.75 -20.20
N SER A 106 5.58 -6.65 -19.80
CA SER A 106 4.21 -6.69 -20.34
C SER A 106 3.47 -5.38 -20.06
N SER A 107 3.50 -4.88 -18.83
CA SER A 107 2.89 -3.59 -18.46
C SER A 107 3.50 -2.43 -19.26
N GLY A 108 4.82 -2.44 -19.46
CA GLY A 108 5.52 -1.43 -20.27
C GLY A 108 5.10 -1.46 -21.73
N PHE A 109 5.07 -2.64 -22.35
CA PHE A 109 4.61 -2.81 -23.73
C PHE A 109 3.14 -2.42 -23.91
N THR A 110 2.25 -2.82 -22.98
CA THR A 110 0.84 -2.42 -23.03
C THR A 110 0.68 -0.90 -22.94
N SER A 111 1.42 -0.24 -22.04
CA SER A 111 1.40 1.23 -21.93
C SER A 111 1.92 1.89 -23.21
N GLN A 112 3.03 1.41 -23.78
CA GLN A 112 3.58 1.96 -25.02
C GLN A 112 2.65 1.73 -26.20
N TYR A 113 2.01 0.57 -26.30
CA TYR A 113 1.05 0.27 -27.35
C TYR A 113 -0.16 1.21 -27.29
N LEU A 114 -0.70 1.44 -26.09
CA LEU A 114 -1.84 2.34 -25.88
C LEU A 114 -1.48 3.81 -26.16
N MET A 115 -0.27 4.23 -25.81
CA MET A 115 0.21 5.60 -26.08
C MET A 115 0.48 5.82 -27.58
N LYS A 116 1.03 4.84 -28.29
CA LYS A 116 1.28 4.91 -29.74
C LYS A 116 -0.01 5.03 -30.56
N GLY A 117 -1.15 4.57 -30.03
CA GLY A 117 -2.47 4.80 -30.62
C GLY A 117 -2.98 6.23 -30.46
N ARG A 118 -2.66 6.90 -29.34
CA ARG A 118 -3.09 8.28 -29.05
C ARG A 118 -2.28 9.36 -29.78
N GLU A 119 -1.03 9.09 -30.16
CA GLU A 119 -0.22 10.02 -30.96
C GLU A 119 -0.71 10.18 -32.40
N ARG A 120 -1.48 9.23 -32.96
CA ARG A 120 -2.01 9.30 -34.33
C ARG A 120 -3.35 10.03 -34.46
N GLU A 121 -3.99 10.38 -33.35
CA GLU A 121 -5.29 11.07 -33.33
C GLU A 121 -5.15 12.59 -33.11
N HIS A 122 -3.92 13.06 -32.87
CA HIS A 122 -3.56 14.47 -32.65
C HIS A 122 -2.67 15.08 -33.74
N GLU A 123 -2.39 14.35 -34.82
CA GLU A 123 -1.89 14.87 -36.12
C GLU A 123 -3.00 14.82 -37.16
#